data_AF-A0A1F2TF73-F1
#
_entry.id   AF-A0A1F2TF73-F1
#
_cell.length_a   1.000
_cell.length_b   1.000
_cell.length_c   1.000
_cell.angle_alpha   90.00
_cell.angle_beta   90.00
_cell.angle_gamma   90.00
#
_symmetry.space_group_name_H-M   'P 1'
#
loop_
_entity.id
_entity.type
_entity.pdbx_description
1 polymer ?
#
loop_
_entity_poly.entity_id
_entity_poly.type
_entity_poly.pdbx_seq_one_letter_code
_entity_poly.pdbx_strand_id
1 'polypeptide(L)'
;MACPTPLGPGISTRRAYCDVMSGRDPAGGVLITLPPHQGPVSLTFDLHNRHTYSEDQMKANRTFARYTAVIGVLAMDNTLLSRAVVQSEFRKASDLVERIGGGAGPGGVKAVAPTGTEHVTIVIPEEENEVSLLGEKLIVDRPEGSATYASPGRPIAVISNVMIEYVPPTPPPTGRAGRAGAPGQ
;
A
#
# COMPACT_ATOMS: atom_id res chain seq x y z
N MET A 1 1.66 9.09 -4.05
CA MET A 1 1.42 8.40 -2.77
C MET A 1 2.14 9.16 -1.67
N ALA A 2 1.42 9.51 -0.61
CA ALA A 2 2.01 9.90 0.65
C ALA A 2 1.96 8.72 1.62
N CYS A 3 3.14 8.30 2.10
CA CYS A 3 3.30 7.18 3.02
C CYS A 3 3.63 7.73 4.42
N PRO A 4 2.73 7.62 5.42
CA PRO A 4 3.01 8.10 6.77
C PRO A 4 4.15 7.34 7.45
N THR A 5 4.24 6.04 7.17
CA THR A 5 5.20 5.12 7.78
C THR A 5 6.03 4.42 6.70
N PRO A 6 7.02 5.11 6.10
CA PRO A 6 7.87 4.50 5.08
C PRO A 6 8.70 3.38 5.70
N LEU A 7 8.55 2.17 5.16
CA LEU A 7 9.33 1.02 5.63
C LEU A 7 10.75 1.10 5.07
N GLY A 8 10.89 1.46 3.80
CA GLY A 8 12.17 1.65 3.12
C GLY A 8 12.22 1.00 1.73
N PRO A 9 13.34 1.13 1.00
CA PRO A 9 13.52 0.49 -0.28
C PRO A 9 13.84 -1.01 -0.12
N GLY A 10 13.31 -1.83 -1.01
CA GLY A 10 13.74 -3.21 -1.19
C GLY A 10 15.19 -3.26 -1.68
N ILE A 11 15.98 -4.19 -1.14
CA ILE A 11 17.40 -4.32 -1.50
C ILE A 11 17.55 -4.85 -2.93
N SER A 12 16.74 -5.83 -3.30
CA SER A 12 16.84 -6.51 -4.59
C SER A 12 16.11 -5.73 -5.69
N THR A 13 14.88 -5.33 -5.41
CA THR A 13 13.95 -4.70 -6.36
C THR A 13 14.09 -3.19 -6.42
N ARG A 14 14.68 -2.55 -5.41
CA ARG A 14 14.72 -1.08 -5.22
C ARG A 14 13.33 -0.42 -5.17
N ARG A 15 12.26 -1.19 -5.03
CA ARG A 15 10.89 -0.68 -4.86
C ARG A 15 10.72 -0.05 -3.49
N ALA A 16 9.88 0.98 -3.40
CA ALA A 16 9.49 1.56 -2.13
C ALA A 16 8.40 0.69 -1.46
N TYR A 17 8.57 0.45 -0.17
CA TYR A 17 7.60 -0.26 0.68
C TYR A 17 7.07 0.68 1.75
N CYS A 18 5.75 0.63 1.98
CA CYS A 18 5.05 1.44 2.98
C CYS A 18 4.29 0.55 3.96
N ASP A 19 4.44 0.80 5.26
CA ASP A 19 3.63 0.14 6.28
C ASP A 19 2.19 0.69 6.23
N VAL A 20 1.20 -0.22 6.25
CA VAL A 20 -0.21 0.13 6.43
C VAL A 20 -0.55 0.03 7.91
N MET A 21 -0.95 1.16 8.48
CA MET A 21 -1.29 1.29 9.91
C MET A 21 -2.74 0.90 10.14
N SER A 22 -3.02 0.18 11.23
CA SER A 22 -4.38 0.01 11.72
C SER A 22 -4.94 1.34 12.20
N GLY A 23 -6.19 1.64 11.84
CA GLY A 23 -6.79 2.93 12.18
C GLY A 23 -8.28 3.00 11.87
N ARG A 24 -8.86 4.17 12.11
CA ARG A 24 -10.26 4.51 11.79
C ARG A 24 -10.41 5.82 11.02
N ASP A 25 -9.34 6.60 10.94
CA ASP A 25 -9.31 7.88 10.25
C ASP A 25 -8.56 7.68 8.92
N PRO A 26 -9.22 7.90 7.76
CA PRO A 26 -8.58 7.82 6.45
C PRO A 26 -7.31 8.67 6.35
N ALA A 27 -7.24 9.83 7.01
CA ALA A 27 -6.07 10.70 6.96
C ALA A 27 -4.81 10.06 7.59
N GLY A 28 -4.97 9.06 8.45
CA GLY A 28 -3.87 8.29 9.04
C GLY A 28 -3.38 7.11 8.20
N GLY A 29 -4.05 6.80 7.08
CA GLY A 29 -3.69 5.71 6.17
C GLY A 29 -2.65 6.10 5.14
N VAL A 30 -2.37 5.19 4.21
CA VAL A 30 -1.52 5.52 3.05
C VAL A 30 -2.35 6.24 2.01
N LEU A 31 -2.01 7.49 1.72
CA LEU A 31 -2.82 8.36 0.86
C LEU A 31 -2.37 8.27 -0.59
N ILE A 32 -3.33 8.01 -1.48
CA ILE A 32 -3.15 7.92 -2.92
C ILE A 32 -3.95 9.04 -3.58
N THR A 33 -3.27 10.17 -3.81
CA THR A 33 -3.83 11.26 -4.63
C THR A 33 -3.93 10.82 -6.09
N LEU A 34 -5.12 10.93 -6.66
CA LEU A 34 -5.41 10.58 -8.05
C LEU A 34 -5.10 11.78 -8.95
N PRO A 35 -4.43 11.59 -10.10
CA PRO A 35 -4.31 12.64 -11.10
C PRO A 35 -5.70 13.09 -11.58
N PRO A 36 -5.86 14.34 -12.07
CA PRO A 36 -7.10 14.76 -12.72
C PRO A 36 -7.50 13.77 -13.82
N HIS A 37 -8.74 13.31 -13.80
CA HIS A 37 -9.22 12.25 -14.67
C HIS A 37 -10.68 12.45 -15.10
N GLN A 38 -11.12 11.65 -16.06
CA GLN A 38 -12.51 11.49 -16.47
C GLN A 38 -12.91 10.02 -16.32
N GLY A 39 -14.12 9.78 -15.81
CA GLY A 39 -14.59 8.45 -15.49
C GLY A 39 -13.81 7.76 -14.37
N PRO A 40 -14.05 6.47 -14.12
CA PRO A 40 -13.43 5.75 -13.00
C PRO A 40 -11.92 5.51 -13.22
N VAL A 41 -11.19 5.39 -12.12
CA VAL A 41 -9.75 5.13 -12.08
C VAL A 41 -9.47 3.69 -11.65
N SER A 42 -8.50 3.03 -12.30
CA SER A 42 -8.01 1.73 -11.85
C SER A 42 -6.76 1.93 -11.00
N LEU A 43 -6.88 1.63 -9.69
CA LEU A 43 -5.79 1.63 -8.73
C LEU A 43 -5.29 0.21 -8.53
N THR A 44 -3.99 -0.02 -8.74
CA THR A 44 -3.36 -1.32 -8.48
C THR A 44 -2.19 -1.19 -7.50
N PHE A 45 -1.96 -2.23 -6.70
CA PHE A 45 -0.82 -2.32 -5.79
C PHE A 45 -0.56 -3.77 -5.36
N ASP A 46 0.65 -4.02 -4.87
CA ASP A 46 1.02 -5.29 -4.24
C ASP A 46 0.79 -5.18 -2.73
N LEU A 47 -0.02 -6.07 -2.15
CA LEU A 47 -0.27 -6.17 -0.72
C LEU A 47 0.50 -7.35 -0.12
N HIS A 48 1.20 -7.11 0.98
CA HIS A 48 2.04 -8.11 1.65
C HIS A 48 1.73 -8.18 3.15
N ASN A 49 1.94 -9.37 3.74
CA ASN A 49 2.00 -9.45 5.19
C ASN A 49 3.33 -8.91 5.70
N ARG A 50 3.32 -8.39 6.93
CA ARG A 50 4.48 -7.81 7.59
C ARG A 50 5.08 -8.83 8.56
N HIS A 51 6.28 -9.31 8.26
CA HIS A 51 7.02 -10.22 9.14
C HIS A 51 8.20 -9.50 9.82
N THR A 52 8.48 -9.83 11.09
CA THR A 52 9.70 -9.40 11.78
C THR A 52 10.67 -10.59 11.82
N TYR A 53 11.63 -10.55 10.91
CA TYR A 53 12.67 -11.53 10.72
C TYR A 53 13.73 -11.46 11.83
N SER A 54 14.10 -12.63 12.35
CA SER A 54 15.22 -12.83 13.27
C SER A 54 16.03 -14.06 12.85
N GLU A 55 17.33 -13.88 12.63
CA GLU A 55 18.24 -15.00 12.30
C GLU A 55 18.33 -16.02 13.44
N ASP A 56 18.25 -15.56 14.69
CA ASP A 56 18.33 -16.45 15.85
C ASP A 56 17.08 -17.32 15.95
N GLN A 57 15.90 -16.75 15.69
CA GLN A 57 14.65 -17.53 15.62
C GLN A 57 14.69 -18.55 14.47
N MET A 58 15.27 -18.17 13.33
CA MET A 58 15.50 -19.07 12.18
C MET A 58 16.39 -20.25 12.56
N LYS A 59 17.52 -20.01 13.23
CA LYS A 59 18.43 -21.07 13.70
C LYS A 59 17.78 -21.98 14.74
N ALA A 60 16.88 -21.42 15.57
CA ALA A 60 16.14 -22.17 16.57
C ALA A 60 14.94 -22.96 16.01
N ASN A 61 14.65 -22.87 14.70
CA ASN A 61 13.51 -23.52 14.03
C ASN A 61 12.14 -23.18 14.66
N ARG A 62 11.99 -21.95 15.16
CA ARG A 62 10.76 -21.43 15.80
C ARG A 62 10.04 -20.37 14.94
N THR A 63 10.08 -20.53 13.62
CA THR A 63 9.78 -19.45 12.68
C THR A 63 8.42 -19.54 12.02
N PHE A 64 7.66 -20.62 12.24
CA PHE A 64 6.34 -20.70 11.64
C PHE A 64 5.42 -19.59 12.15
N ALA A 65 4.91 -18.78 11.22
CA ALA A 65 3.80 -17.87 11.46
C ALA A 65 2.95 -17.75 10.20
N ARG A 66 1.64 -17.90 10.34
CA ARG A 66 0.67 -17.56 9.31
C ARG A 66 0.07 -16.20 9.63
N TYR A 67 0.07 -15.32 8.64
CA TYR A 67 -0.44 -13.96 8.76
C TYR A 67 -1.65 -13.82 7.85
N THR A 68 -2.70 -13.18 8.35
CA THR A 68 -3.83 -12.70 7.54
C THR A 68 -4.06 -11.23 7.87
N ALA A 69 -3.70 -10.35 6.95
CA ALA A 69 -3.95 -8.92 7.06
C ALA A 69 -5.15 -8.51 6.21
N VAL A 70 -5.99 -7.66 6.78
CA VAL A 70 -7.17 -7.07 6.14
C VAL A 70 -7.03 -5.56 6.15
N ILE A 71 -7.17 -4.95 4.97
CA ILE A 71 -7.13 -3.49 4.81
C ILE A 71 -8.40 -3.02 4.09
N GLY A 72 -8.84 -1.80 4.42
CA GLY A 72 -9.86 -1.06 3.69
C GLY A 72 -9.23 -0.06 2.73
N VAL A 73 -9.89 0.14 1.59
CA VAL A 73 -9.65 1.26 0.68
C VAL A 73 -10.82 2.20 0.83
N LEU A 74 -10.55 3.40 1.36
CA LEU A 74 -11.54 4.35 1.80
C LEU A 74 -11.48 5.62 0.95
N ALA A 75 -12.63 6.19 0.67
CA ALA A 75 -12.74 7.60 0.32
C ALA A 75 -12.37 8.46 1.55
N MET A 76 -12.05 9.74 1.31
CA MET A 76 -11.61 10.64 2.39
C MET A 76 -12.72 11.01 3.38
N ASP A 77 -13.99 10.82 3.00
CA ASP A 77 -15.15 10.95 3.88
C ASP A 77 -15.41 9.71 4.76
N ASN A 78 -14.48 8.73 4.74
CA ASN A 78 -14.54 7.45 5.44
C ASN A 78 -15.54 6.43 4.83
N THR A 79 -16.02 6.65 3.61
CA THR A 79 -16.77 5.65 2.85
C THR A 79 -15.85 4.51 2.41
N LEU A 80 -16.26 3.26 2.67
CA LEU A 80 -15.53 2.08 2.24
C LEU A 80 -15.80 1.80 0.76
N LEU A 81 -14.76 1.91 -0.07
CA LEU A 81 -14.81 1.58 -1.49
C LEU A 81 -14.57 0.10 -1.74
N SER A 82 -13.57 -0.49 -1.08
CA SER A 82 -13.22 -1.90 -1.23
C SER A 82 -12.43 -2.43 -0.03
N ARG A 83 -12.35 -3.76 0.11
CA ARG A 83 -11.53 -4.45 1.11
C ARG A 83 -10.57 -5.40 0.41
N ALA A 84 -9.32 -5.38 0.83
CA ALA A 84 -8.28 -6.30 0.36
C ALA A 84 -7.75 -7.15 1.50
N VAL A 85 -7.38 -8.39 1.19
CA VAL A 85 -6.89 -9.37 2.16
C VAL A 85 -5.66 -10.05 1.59
N VAL A 86 -4.63 -10.23 2.41
CA VAL A 86 -3.48 -11.07 2.07
C VAL A 86 -3.28 -12.11 3.16
N GLN A 87 -3.07 -13.36 2.74
CA GLN A 87 -2.69 -14.45 3.63
C GLN A 87 -1.36 -15.05 3.17
N SER A 88 -0.44 -15.25 4.11
CA SER A 88 0.83 -15.93 3.80
C SER A 88 1.41 -16.61 5.03
N GLU A 89 2.26 -17.59 4.78
CA GLU A 89 3.01 -18.30 5.80
C GLU A 89 4.48 -17.94 5.70
N PHE A 90 5.09 -17.66 6.83
CA PHE A 90 6.53 -17.59 6.97
C PHE A 90 7.01 -18.87 7.65
N ARG A 91 7.83 -19.66 6.94
CA ARG A 91 8.45 -20.89 7.44
C ARG A 91 9.96 -20.75 7.45
N LYS A 92 10.50 -20.09 6.43
CA LYS A 92 11.93 -19.92 6.20
C LYS A 92 12.27 -18.59 5.55
N ALA A 93 13.54 -18.21 5.60
CA ALA A 93 14.04 -16.96 5.02
C ALA A 93 13.69 -16.78 3.53
N SER A 94 13.58 -17.87 2.76
CA SER A 94 13.18 -17.79 1.34
C SER A 94 11.70 -17.48 1.12
N ASP A 95 10.88 -17.45 2.17
CA ASP A 95 9.47 -17.00 2.10
C ASP A 95 9.36 -15.46 2.18
N LEU A 96 10.47 -14.76 2.47
CA LEU A 96 10.52 -13.30 2.36
C LEU A 96 10.41 -12.90 0.88
N VAL A 97 9.52 -11.96 0.59
CA VAL A 97 9.39 -11.38 -0.76
C VAL A 97 10.59 -10.47 -1.06
N GLU A 98 11.06 -9.75 -0.04
CA GLU A 98 12.15 -8.80 -0.16
C GLU A 98 12.84 -8.58 1.19
N ARG A 99 14.09 -8.14 1.17
CA ARG A 99 14.79 -7.60 2.33
C ARG A 99 14.76 -6.08 2.25
N ILE A 100 14.36 -5.41 3.33
CA ILE A 100 14.24 -3.95 3.31
C ILE A 100 15.51 -3.28 3.83
N GLY A 101 16.04 -2.32 3.08
CA GLY A 101 17.20 -1.53 3.46
C GLY A 101 16.91 -0.44 4.51
N GLY A 102 17.96 0.27 4.93
CA GLY A 102 17.86 1.37 5.90
C GLY A 102 17.65 0.91 7.35
N GLY A 103 18.07 -0.31 7.68
CA GLY A 103 18.08 -0.83 9.04
C GLY A 103 19.47 -0.82 9.68
N ALA A 104 19.51 -1.01 11.00
CA ALA A 104 20.76 -1.10 11.76
C ALA A 104 21.36 -2.52 11.80
N GLY A 105 20.74 -3.50 11.14
CA GLY A 105 21.23 -4.88 11.09
C GLY A 105 22.39 -5.08 10.11
N PRO A 106 23.01 -6.29 10.10
CA PRO A 106 24.06 -6.64 9.14
C PRO A 106 23.63 -6.36 7.69
N GLY A 107 24.48 -5.70 6.92
CA GLY A 107 24.17 -5.29 5.53
C GLY A 107 23.19 -4.11 5.41
N GLY A 108 22.92 -3.38 6.50
CA GLY A 108 22.02 -2.23 6.48
C GLY A 108 20.54 -2.61 6.35
N VAL A 109 20.19 -3.84 6.74
CA VAL A 109 18.86 -4.43 6.53
C VAL A 109 17.99 -4.26 7.78
N LYS A 110 16.71 -3.96 7.57
CA LYS A 110 15.70 -3.94 8.64
C LYS A 110 15.33 -5.36 9.06
N ALA A 111 14.95 -5.50 10.33
CA ALA A 111 14.36 -6.74 10.82
C ALA A 111 12.98 -7.01 10.19
N VAL A 112 12.30 -5.98 9.68
CA VAL A 112 10.96 -6.12 9.10
C VAL A 112 11.07 -6.38 7.60
N ALA A 113 10.28 -7.34 7.11
CA ALA A 113 10.25 -7.74 5.71
C ALA A 113 8.83 -8.16 5.26
N PRO A 114 8.47 -7.93 3.99
CA PRO A 114 7.22 -8.41 3.42
C PRO A 114 7.25 -9.92 3.18
N THR A 115 6.11 -10.59 3.41
CA THR A 115 5.89 -12.02 3.12
C THR A 115 4.56 -12.23 2.39
N GLY A 116 4.58 -13.07 1.36
CA GLY A 116 3.45 -13.23 0.44
C GLY A 116 3.12 -11.96 -0.34
N THR A 117 2.40 -12.13 -1.44
CA THR A 117 2.00 -11.03 -2.31
C THR A 117 0.60 -11.32 -2.82
N GLU A 118 -0.30 -10.37 -2.59
CA GLU A 118 -1.59 -10.30 -3.25
C GLU A 118 -1.58 -9.10 -4.19
N HIS A 119 -1.89 -9.31 -5.47
CA HIS A 119 -2.01 -8.23 -6.45
C HIS A 119 -3.43 -7.68 -6.42
N VAL A 120 -3.59 -6.46 -5.91
CA VAL A 120 -4.89 -5.84 -5.69
C VAL A 120 -5.18 -4.88 -6.84
N THR A 121 -6.37 -4.98 -7.43
CA THR A 121 -6.91 -4.04 -8.41
C THR A 121 -8.27 -3.56 -7.93
N ILE A 122 -8.45 -2.24 -7.87
CA ILE A 122 -9.68 -1.61 -7.39
C ILE A 122 -10.09 -0.51 -8.37
N VAL A 123 -11.38 -0.46 -8.66
CA VAL A 123 -11.99 0.65 -9.41
C VAL A 123 -12.39 1.74 -8.42
N ILE A 124 -11.80 2.91 -8.57
CA ILE A 124 -12.12 4.10 -7.80
C ILE A 124 -13.14 4.94 -8.60
N PRO A 125 -14.26 5.35 -7.97
CA PRO A 125 -15.25 6.23 -8.61
C PRO A 125 -14.65 7.58 -9.06
N GLU A 126 -15.26 8.20 -10.07
CA GLU A 126 -14.79 9.47 -10.69
C GLU A 126 -14.83 10.66 -9.72
N GLU A 127 -15.75 10.62 -8.75
CA GLU A 127 -15.91 11.67 -7.74
C GLU A 127 -14.73 11.77 -6.77
N GLU A 128 -13.94 10.70 -6.65
CA GLU A 128 -12.82 10.63 -5.71
C GLU A 128 -11.55 11.19 -6.33
N ASN A 129 -10.89 12.11 -5.62
CA ASN A 129 -9.58 12.64 -6.03
C ASN A 129 -8.43 12.10 -5.17
N GLU A 130 -8.77 11.40 -4.10
CA GLU A 130 -7.80 10.81 -3.17
C GLU A 130 -8.46 9.65 -2.44
N VAL A 131 -7.69 8.59 -2.22
CA VAL A 131 -8.14 7.45 -1.42
C VAL A 131 -7.11 7.07 -0.37
N SER A 132 -7.58 6.44 0.70
CA SER A 132 -6.76 5.98 1.81
C SER A 132 -6.74 4.46 1.90
N LEU A 133 -5.54 3.89 2.01
CA LEU A 133 -5.33 2.49 2.34
C LEU A 133 -5.10 2.38 3.86
N LEU A 134 -6.07 1.81 4.57
CA LEU A 134 -6.10 1.79 6.03
C LEU A 134 -6.25 0.36 6.56
N GLY A 135 -5.49 0.04 7.61
CA GLY A 135 -5.52 -1.28 8.20
C GLY A 135 -6.74 -1.52 9.07
N GLU A 136 -7.40 -2.67 8.91
CA GLU A 136 -8.54 -3.06 9.75
C GLU A 136 -8.12 -4.06 10.83
N LYS A 137 -7.48 -5.16 10.41
CA LYS A 137 -7.17 -6.27 11.31
C LYS A 137 -6.00 -7.12 10.82
N LEU A 138 -5.20 -7.60 11.76
CA LEU A 138 -4.19 -8.64 11.55
C LEU A 138 -4.52 -9.87 12.41
N ILE A 139 -4.50 -11.04 11.80
CA ILE A 139 -4.49 -12.33 12.51
C ILE A 139 -3.09 -12.92 12.34
N VAL A 140 -2.52 -13.41 13.43
CA VAL A 140 -1.24 -14.12 13.45
C VAL A 140 -1.45 -15.46 14.12
N ASP A 141 -1.35 -16.54 13.35
CA ASP A 141 -1.37 -17.90 13.86
C ASP A 141 0.05 -18.44 13.97
N ARG A 142 0.38 -18.95 15.14
CA ARG A 142 1.66 -19.60 15.43
C ARG A 142 1.41 -20.93 16.13
N PRO A 143 2.41 -21.82 16.22
CA PRO A 143 2.24 -23.10 16.91
C PRO A 143 1.82 -22.93 18.37
N GLU A 144 2.26 -21.85 19.04
CA GLU A 144 1.88 -21.54 20.42
C GLU A 144 0.47 -20.93 20.59
N GLY A 145 -0.18 -20.49 19.50
CA GLY A 145 -1.52 -19.90 19.55
C GLY A 145 -1.78 -18.85 18.47
N SER A 146 -3.01 -18.35 18.45
CA SER A 146 -3.47 -17.30 17.54
C SER A 146 -3.64 -15.97 18.27
N ALA A 147 -3.28 -14.88 17.61
CA ALA A 147 -3.49 -13.51 18.09
C ALA A 147 -4.20 -12.67 17.02
N THR A 148 -5.17 -11.86 17.44
CA THR A 148 -5.87 -10.89 16.59
C THR A 148 -5.60 -9.47 17.06
N TYR A 149 -5.23 -8.60 16.13
CA TYR A 149 -4.96 -7.19 16.38
C TYR A 149 -5.88 -6.34 15.51
N ALA A 150 -6.74 -5.54 16.13
CA ALA A 150 -7.63 -4.58 15.44
C ALA A 150 -7.58 -3.18 16.06
N SER A 151 -6.83 -2.99 17.16
CA SER A 151 -6.64 -1.67 17.77
C SER A 151 -5.81 -0.78 16.85
N PRO A 152 -6.11 0.53 16.76
CA PRO A 152 -5.33 1.49 15.99
C PRO A 152 -3.86 1.60 16.40
N GLY A 153 -3.03 2.13 15.50
CA GLY A 153 -1.63 2.50 15.79
C GLY A 153 -0.62 1.38 15.60
N ARG A 154 -1.01 0.25 14.98
CA ARG A 154 -0.10 -0.87 14.71
C ARG A 154 0.11 -1.04 13.20
N PRO A 155 1.35 -1.19 12.72
CA PRO A 155 1.57 -1.65 11.35
C PRO A 155 1.05 -3.07 11.19
N ILE A 156 0.13 -3.31 10.25
CA ILE A 156 -0.49 -4.64 10.05
C ILE A 156 -0.15 -5.28 8.70
N ALA A 157 0.17 -4.49 7.69
CA ALA A 157 0.49 -4.94 6.35
C ALA A 157 1.55 -4.03 5.73
N VAL A 158 2.06 -4.42 4.57
CA VAL A 158 2.96 -3.61 3.76
C VAL A 158 2.40 -3.54 2.34
N ILE A 159 2.45 -2.38 1.71
CA ILE A 159 2.15 -2.24 0.28
C ILE A 159 3.38 -1.82 -0.52
N SER A 160 3.38 -2.18 -1.81
CA SER A 160 4.36 -1.71 -2.78
C SER A 160 3.75 -1.64 -4.18
N ASN A 161 4.55 -1.21 -5.16
CA ASN A 161 4.21 -1.30 -6.59
C ASN A 161 2.86 -0.63 -6.96
N VAL A 162 2.64 0.58 -6.47
CA VAL A 162 1.37 1.28 -6.72
C VAL A 162 1.35 1.91 -8.10
N MET A 163 0.30 1.61 -8.86
CA MET A 163 0.08 2.15 -10.21
C MET A 163 -1.35 2.66 -10.34
N ILE A 164 -1.51 3.74 -11.10
CA ILE A 164 -2.79 4.42 -11.33
C ILE A 164 -3.00 4.49 -12.84
N GLU A 165 -4.06 3.86 -13.31
CA GLU A 165 -4.50 3.93 -14.71
C GLU A 165 -5.80 4.74 -14.78
N TYR A 166 -5.82 5.78 -15.61
CA TYR A 166 -6.92 6.72 -15.71
C TYR A 166 -7.03 7.30 -17.12
N VAL A 167 -8.20 7.86 -17.44
CA VAL A 167 -8.40 8.65 -18.65
C VAL A 167 -8.15 10.13 -18.30
N PRO A 168 -7.17 10.81 -18.93
CA PRO A 168 -6.93 12.24 -18.67
C PRO A 168 -8.10 13.12 -19.15
N PRO A 169 -8.30 14.30 -18.54
CA PRO A 169 -9.32 15.22 -19.00
C PRO A 169 -9.02 15.74 -20.40
N THR A 170 -10.09 15.97 -21.17
CA THR A 170 -10.01 16.64 -22.47
C THR A 170 -9.40 18.04 -22.30
N PRO A 171 -8.36 18.39 -23.08
CA PRO A 171 -7.80 19.74 -23.04
C PRO A 171 -8.87 20.79 -23.34
N PRO A 172 -8.84 21.97 -22.69
CA PRO A 172 -9.73 23.05 -23.08
C PRO A 172 -9.53 23.39 -24.56
N PRO A 173 -10.59 23.71 -25.31
CA PRO A 173 -10.46 24.10 -26.70
C PRO A 173 -9.50 25.29 -26.78
N THR A 174 -8.45 25.17 -27.59
CA THR A 174 -7.51 26.26 -27.84
C THR A 174 -8.33 27.43 -28.37
N GLY A 175 -8.48 28.46 -27.54
CA GLY A 175 -9.21 29.67 -27.89
C GLY A 175 -8.68 30.17 -29.23
N ARG A 176 -9.55 30.18 -30.23
CA ARG A 176 -9.31 30.79 -31.54
C ARG A 176 -8.96 32.24 -31.25
N ALA A 177 -7.67 32.57 -31.21
CA ALA A 177 -7.20 33.94 -31.04
C ALA A 177 -7.96 34.79 -32.05
N GLY A 178 -8.79 35.69 -31.54
CA GLY A 178 -9.68 36.49 -32.35
C GLY A 178 -8.86 37.18 -33.43
N ARG A 179 -9.23 36.96 -34.69
CA ARG A 179 -8.89 37.88 -35.78
C ARG A 179 -9.36 39.26 -35.33
N ALA A 180 -8.45 40.07 -34.80
CA ALA A 180 -8.67 41.49 -34.66
C ALA A 180 -9.04 42.02 -36.06
N GLY A 181 -10.21 42.64 -36.14
CA GLY A 181 -10.79 43.13 -37.38
C GLY A 181 -9.86 44.08 -38.11
N ALA A 182 -9.85 43.96 -39.43
CA ALA A 182 -9.35 45.01 -40.31
C ALA A 182 -10.18 46.28 -40.09
N PRO A 183 -9.56 47.45 -39.85
CA PRO A 183 -10.25 48.71 -40.06
C PRO A 183 -10.25 48.99 -41.56
N GLY A 184 -11.45 49.02 -42.14
CA GLY A 184 -11.67 49.65 -43.43
C GLY A 184 -11.77 51.17 -43.25
N GLN A 185 -10.92 51.89 -43.97
CA GLN A 185 -11.20 53.07 -44.80
C GLN A 185 -9.88 53.69 -45.27
#